data_AF-A0A1F5TQ71-F1
#
_entry.id   AF-A0A1F5TQ71-F1
#
_cell.length_a   1.000
_cell.length_b   1.000
_cell.length_c   1.000
_cell.angle_alpha   90.00
_cell.angle_beta   90.00
_cell.angle_gamma   90.00
#
_symmetry.space_group_name_H-M   'P 1'
#
loop_
_entity.id
_entity.type
_entity.pdbx_description
1 polymer ?
#
loop_
_entity_poly.entity_id
_entity_poly.type
_entity_poly.pdbx_seq_one_letter_code
_entity_poly.pdbx_strand_id
1 'polypeptide(L)'
;MENLQYFNPLKIGGALDKFIYWLQEEIKGRRVPIFILKILIIDMIYCLFCLIILFFTDNIFSKSGQHGNISILSYSFPFVVFMLAFLEEIIFRLPLSFFVKFSTPKTVLCFAIILSAIFGYLHGGILNIVATQGVGGFLICIVYLKCGGFQGKTLKPLICSTCMHALYNLTFAYSLALLGLKYM
;
A
#
# COMPACT_ATOMS: atom_id res chain seq x y z
N MET A 1 10.33 27.15 11.39
CA MET A 1 10.18 26.46 10.09
C MET A 1 11.57 26.16 9.54
N GLU A 2 12.33 25.32 10.23
CA GLU A 2 13.70 24.97 9.85
C GLU A 2 13.90 23.49 10.12
N ASN A 3 14.61 22.81 9.21
CA ASN A 3 14.99 21.38 9.15
C ASN A 3 14.42 20.55 8.00
N LEU A 4 14.16 21.16 6.84
CA LEU A 4 14.49 20.48 5.59
C LEU A 4 15.97 20.74 5.31
N GLN A 5 16.87 20.05 6.03
CA GLN A 5 18.27 20.02 5.63
C GLN A 5 18.33 19.48 4.20
N TYR A 6 18.69 20.37 3.28
CA TYR A 6 18.88 20.07 1.87
C TYR A 6 19.83 18.88 1.75
N PHE A 7 19.29 17.76 1.27
CA PHE A 7 20.08 16.61 0.87
C PHE A 7 21.11 17.07 -0.17
N ASN A 8 22.40 16.95 0.13
CA ASN A 8 23.46 17.33 -0.77
C ASN A 8 23.60 16.24 -1.86
N PRO A 9 23.25 16.53 -3.14
CA PRO A 9 23.21 15.52 -4.20
C PRO A 9 24.61 14.96 -4.56
N LEU A 10 25.69 15.57 -4.07
CA LEU A 10 27.07 15.18 -4.33
C LEU A 10 27.60 14.06 -3.39
N LYS A 11 26.82 13.61 -2.40
CA LYS A 11 27.18 12.54 -1.45
C LYS A 11 26.23 11.34 -1.49
N ILE A 12 25.63 11.03 -2.65
CA ILE A 12 24.76 9.87 -2.81
C ILE A 12 25.62 8.59 -2.86
N GLY A 13 25.88 8.00 -1.69
CA GLY A 13 26.78 6.84 -1.55
C GLY A 13 26.13 5.48 -1.84
N GLY A 14 24.80 5.35 -1.69
CA GLY A 14 24.12 4.05 -1.77
C GLY A 14 22.73 4.04 -2.39
N ALA A 15 22.22 2.84 -2.70
CA ALA A 15 20.90 2.62 -3.31
C ALA A 15 19.74 3.17 -2.44
N LEU A 16 19.86 3.04 -1.11
CA LEU A 16 18.88 3.58 -0.15
C LEU A 16 18.79 5.11 -0.23
N ASP A 17 19.92 5.81 -0.32
CA ASP A 17 19.93 7.28 -0.38
C ASP A 17 19.33 7.77 -1.71
N LYS A 18 19.59 7.05 -2.82
CA LYS A 18 18.93 7.29 -4.12
C LYS A 18 17.41 7.11 -4.03
N PHE A 19 16.97 6.05 -3.35
CA PHE A 19 15.55 5.76 -3.18
C PHE A 19 14.85 6.82 -2.32
N ILE A 20 15.47 7.23 -1.20
CA ILE A 20 14.96 8.31 -0.35
C ILE A 20 14.88 9.62 -1.13
N TYR A 21 15.93 9.97 -1.87
CA TYR A 21 15.94 11.17 -2.70
C TYR A 21 14.80 11.13 -3.73
N TRP A 22 14.60 9.98 -4.37
CA TRP A 22 13.46 9.79 -5.27
C TRP A 22 12.13 9.97 -4.53
N LEU A 23 11.93 9.43 -3.31
CA LEU A 23 10.70 9.63 -2.55
C LEU A 23 10.41 11.10 -2.20
N GLN A 24 11.45 11.90 -1.99
CA GLN A 24 11.35 13.32 -1.68
C GLN A 24 10.91 14.19 -2.87
N GLU A 25 10.94 13.67 -4.09
CA GLU A 25 10.43 14.37 -5.28
C GLU A 25 8.93 14.08 -5.47
N GLU A 26 8.08 15.07 -5.19
CA GLU A 26 6.62 14.91 -5.31
C GLU A 26 6.16 14.68 -6.76
N ILE A 27 5.35 13.65 -6.99
CA ILE A 27 4.66 13.46 -8.27
C ILE A 27 3.46 14.40 -8.40
N LYS A 28 3.31 15.07 -9.54
CA LYS A 28 2.27 16.08 -9.79
C LYS A 28 1.48 15.81 -11.08
N GLY A 29 0.26 16.33 -11.13
CA GLY A 29 -0.61 16.33 -12.31
C GLY A 29 -0.89 14.93 -12.86
N ARG A 30 -0.88 14.81 -14.20
CA ARG A 30 -1.20 13.57 -14.93
C ARG A 30 -0.27 12.38 -14.61
N ARG A 31 0.89 12.63 -13.99
CA ARG A 31 1.83 11.56 -13.59
C ARG A 31 1.35 10.78 -12.36
N VAL A 32 0.46 11.35 -11.54
CA VAL A 32 -0.09 10.70 -10.34
C VAL A 32 -0.85 9.42 -10.67
N PRO A 33 -1.90 9.43 -11.52
CA PRO A 33 -2.64 8.20 -11.84
C PRO A 33 -1.76 7.16 -12.53
N ILE A 34 -0.84 7.57 -13.41
CA ILE A 34 0.12 6.66 -14.07
C ILE A 34 1.01 5.97 -13.02
N PHE A 35 1.47 6.71 -12.02
CA PHE A 35 2.28 6.15 -10.95
C PHE A 35 1.50 5.16 -10.09
N ILE A 36 0.27 5.51 -9.69
CA ILE A 36 -0.62 4.60 -8.94
C ILE A 36 -0.85 3.30 -9.71
N LEU A 37 -1.16 3.38 -11.01
CA LEU A 37 -1.35 2.20 -11.85
C LEU A 37 -0.09 1.35 -11.97
N LYS A 38 1.09 1.96 -12.10
CA LYS A 38 2.36 1.23 -12.11
C LYS A 38 2.59 0.46 -10.80
N ILE A 39 2.36 1.11 -9.66
CA ILE A 39 2.50 0.46 -8.35
C ILE A 39 1.47 -0.66 -8.18
N LEU A 40 0.21 -0.44 -8.59
CA LEU A 40 -0.83 -1.46 -8.58
C LEU A 40 -0.45 -2.68 -9.41
N ILE A 41 0.08 -2.49 -10.61
CA ILE A 41 0.53 -3.61 -11.48
C ILE A 41 1.68 -4.38 -10.82
N ILE A 42 2.66 -3.68 -10.22
CA ILE A 42 3.76 -4.32 -9.50
C ILE A 42 3.22 -5.18 -8.35
N ASP A 43 2.27 -4.63 -7.58
CA ASP A 43 1.65 -5.33 -6.46
C ASP A 43 0.85 -6.56 -6.90
N MET A 44 0.09 -6.44 -8.00
CA MET A 44 -0.66 -7.57 -8.58
C MET A 44 0.28 -8.69 -9.08
N ILE A 45 1.39 -8.34 -9.74
CA ILE A 45 2.39 -9.32 -10.18
C ILE A 45 3.02 -10.02 -8.98
N TYR A 46 3.34 -9.26 -7.92
CA TYR A 46 3.88 -9.81 -6.68
C TYR A 46 2.89 -10.78 -6.02
N CYS A 47 1.63 -10.37 -5.87
CA CYS A 47 0.57 -11.21 -5.31
C CYS A 47 0.36 -12.49 -6.13
N LEU A 48 0.38 -12.40 -7.47
CA LEU A 48 0.28 -13.56 -8.35
C LEU A 48 1.46 -14.51 -8.15
N PHE A 49 2.68 -13.99 -8.06
CA PHE A 49 3.88 -14.79 -7.79
C PHE A 49 3.79 -15.51 -6.45
N CYS A 50 3.37 -14.81 -5.39
CA CYS A 50 3.16 -15.41 -4.08
C CYS A 50 2.06 -16.47 -4.09
N LEU A 51 0.95 -16.23 -4.79
CA LEU A 51 -0.12 -17.22 -4.96
C LEU A 51 0.39 -18.48 -5.67
N ILE A 52 1.21 -18.33 -6.72
CA ILE A 52 1.82 -19.46 -7.44
C ILE A 52 2.72 -20.26 -6.50
N ILE A 53 3.60 -19.59 -5.74
CA ILE A 53 4.45 -20.27 -4.75
C ILE A 53 3.59 -21.03 -3.75
N LEU A 54 2.60 -20.35 -3.14
CA LEU A 54 1.72 -20.96 -2.15
C LEU A 54 0.96 -22.17 -2.71
N PHE A 55 0.51 -22.11 -3.96
CA PHE A 55 -0.13 -23.22 -4.66
C PHE A 55 0.81 -24.42 -4.83
N PHE A 56 2.09 -24.19 -5.11
CA PHE A 56 3.09 -25.24 -5.24
C PHE A 56 3.62 -25.75 -3.89
N THR A 57 3.52 -24.96 -2.81
CA THR A 57 4.03 -25.34 -1.49
C THR A 57 2.97 -25.96 -0.59
N ASP A 58 1.68 -25.65 -0.75
CA ASP A 58 0.64 -26.10 0.17
C ASP A 58 -0.60 -26.72 -0.51
N ASN A 59 -0.63 -28.05 -0.47
CA ASN A 59 -1.82 -28.90 -0.35
C ASN A 59 -2.38 -28.87 1.10
N ILE A 60 -2.07 -27.83 1.87
CA ILE A 60 -2.30 -27.80 3.31
C ILE A 60 -2.93 -26.46 3.67
N PHE A 61 -4.03 -26.57 4.42
CA PHE A 61 -4.75 -25.50 5.12
C PHE A 61 -5.87 -24.79 4.35
N SER A 62 -7.00 -25.49 4.32
CA SER A 62 -8.33 -24.88 4.38
C SER A 62 -8.56 -24.23 5.74
N LYS A 63 -8.92 -22.93 5.73
CA LYS A 63 -10.12 -22.35 6.38
C LYS A 63 -9.95 -20.83 6.44
N SER A 64 -10.74 -20.11 5.65
CA SER A 64 -11.12 -18.73 5.98
C SER A 64 -12.60 -18.71 6.32
N GLY A 65 -12.92 -18.02 7.42
CA GLY A 65 -14.27 -17.90 7.93
C GLY A 65 -15.10 -16.94 7.09
N GLN A 66 -16.36 -17.30 6.91
CA GLN A 66 -17.38 -16.46 6.29
C GLN A 66 -17.41 -15.08 6.94
N HIS A 67 -17.16 -14.02 6.18
CA HIS A 67 -17.44 -12.64 6.58
C HIS A 67 -18.21 -11.92 5.47
N GLY A 68 -19.41 -11.45 5.82
CA GLY A 68 -20.15 -10.38 5.14
C GLY A 68 -20.67 -10.65 3.72
N ASN A 69 -21.97 -10.93 3.60
CA ASN A 69 -22.70 -11.08 2.34
C ASN A 69 -22.96 -9.73 1.63
N ILE A 70 -21.93 -9.06 1.11
CA ILE A 70 -22.12 -8.02 0.09
C ILE A 70 -21.79 -8.63 -1.26
N SER A 71 -22.78 -8.68 -2.15
CA SER A 71 -22.56 -9.15 -3.53
C SER A 71 -21.56 -8.24 -4.24
N ILE A 72 -20.46 -8.82 -4.73
CA ILE A 72 -19.42 -8.13 -5.52
C ILE A 72 -20.00 -7.46 -6.77
N LEU A 73 -21.12 -7.99 -7.28
CA LEU A 73 -21.84 -7.46 -8.44
C LEU A 73 -22.82 -6.33 -8.09
N SER A 74 -22.97 -5.98 -6.81
CA SER A 74 -23.80 -4.85 -6.39
C SER A 74 -23.16 -3.51 -6.81
N TYR A 75 -23.98 -2.57 -7.26
CA TYR A 75 -23.55 -1.19 -7.52
C TYR A 75 -22.97 -0.49 -6.28
N SER A 76 -23.36 -0.91 -5.08
CA SER A 76 -22.83 -0.35 -3.83
C SER A 76 -21.43 -0.85 -3.47
N PHE A 77 -20.98 -1.96 -4.07
CA PHE A 77 -19.74 -2.63 -3.67
C PHE A 77 -18.49 -1.74 -3.82
N PRO A 78 -18.24 -1.06 -4.95
CA PRO A 78 -17.06 -0.19 -5.08
C PRO A 78 -17.05 0.97 -4.08
N PHE A 79 -18.22 1.51 -3.75
CA PHE A 79 -18.34 2.60 -2.79
C PHE A 79 -18.00 2.14 -1.37
N VAL A 80 -18.51 0.98 -0.96
CA VAL A 80 -18.18 0.39 0.35
C VAL A 80 -16.70 0.08 0.46
N VAL A 81 -16.11 -0.55 -0.58
CA VAL A 81 -14.67 -0.85 -0.63
C VAL A 81 -13.84 0.42 -0.52
N PHE A 82 -14.22 1.49 -1.23
CA PHE A 82 -13.52 2.77 -1.13
C PHE A 82 -13.60 3.38 0.28
N MET A 83 -14.77 3.33 0.92
CA MET A 83 -14.94 3.88 2.28
C MET A 83 -14.15 3.09 3.32
N LEU A 84 -14.12 1.76 3.24
CA LEU A 84 -13.30 0.93 4.12
C LEU A 84 -11.80 1.21 3.91
N ALA A 85 -11.36 1.26 2.64
CA ALA A 85 -9.98 1.60 2.31
C ALA A 85 -9.60 3.00 2.84
N PHE A 86 -10.51 3.98 2.76
CA PHE A 86 -10.27 5.32 3.29
C PHE A 86 -10.08 5.33 4.81
N LEU A 87 -10.91 4.59 5.55
CA LEU A 87 -10.79 4.48 7.01
C LEU A 87 -9.47 3.82 7.42
N GLU A 88 -9.09 2.73 6.76
CA GLU A 88 -7.81 2.07 7.01
C GLU A 88 -6.64 3.02 6.70
N GLU A 89 -6.69 3.73 5.58
CA GLU A 89 -5.64 4.69 5.22
C GLU A 89 -5.54 5.85 6.21
N ILE A 90 -6.64 6.31 6.82
CA ILE A 90 -6.55 7.27 7.93
C ILE A 90 -5.76 6.67 9.09
N ILE A 91 -6.09 5.45 9.51
CA ILE A 91 -5.49 4.76 10.65
C ILE A 91 -3.99 4.57 10.44
N PHE A 92 -3.56 4.15 9.25
CA PHE A 92 -2.15 3.83 8.97
C PHE A 92 -1.33 5.04 8.48
N ARG A 93 -1.93 6.03 7.80
CA ARG A 93 -1.17 7.17 7.24
C ARG A 93 -1.06 8.36 8.17
N LEU A 94 -2.00 8.57 9.09
CA LEU A 94 -1.87 9.64 10.09
C LEU A 94 -0.62 9.45 10.95
N PRO A 95 -0.32 8.26 11.51
CA PRO A 95 0.94 8.03 12.22
C PRO A 95 2.16 8.30 11.33
N LEU A 96 2.17 7.81 10.08
CA LEU A 96 3.28 8.04 9.16
C LEU A 96 3.49 9.53 8.87
N SER A 97 2.41 10.32 8.77
CA SER A 97 2.47 11.76 8.57
C SER A 97 3.11 12.51 9.75
N PHE A 98 2.95 11.99 10.97
CA PHE A 98 3.62 12.50 12.16
C PHE A 98 5.13 12.25 12.08
N PHE A 99 5.55 11.02 11.76
CA PHE A 99 6.98 10.69 11.61
C PHE A 99 7.66 11.52 10.51
N VAL A 100 6.98 11.83 9.40
CA VAL A 100 7.55 12.71 8.37
C VAL A 100 7.93 14.09 8.91
N LYS A 101 7.14 14.63 9.86
CA LYS A 101 7.38 15.97 10.41
C LYS A 101 8.52 16.03 11.43
N PHE A 102 8.77 14.93 12.13
CA PHE A 102 9.64 14.92 13.32
C PHE A 102 10.85 13.99 13.22
N SER A 103 11.00 13.24 12.12
CA SER A 103 12.02 12.20 12.01
C SER A 103 12.87 12.32 10.75
N THR A 104 14.00 11.59 10.73
CA THR A 104 14.84 11.51 9.53
C THR A 104 14.17 10.69 8.43
N PRO A 105 14.53 10.92 7.15
CA PRO A 105 14.00 10.13 6.05
C PRO A 105 14.17 8.60 6.19
N LYS A 106 15.27 8.16 6.79
CA LYS A 106 15.53 6.74 7.07
C LYS A 106 14.56 6.20 8.12
N THR A 107 14.34 6.97 9.19
CA THR A 107 13.36 6.62 10.23
C THR A 107 11.94 6.53 9.68
N VAL A 108 11.53 7.45 8.80
CA VAL A 108 10.22 7.40 8.12
C VAL A 108 10.06 6.10 7.34
N LEU A 109 11.10 5.67 6.62
CA LEU A 109 11.06 4.42 5.86
C LEU A 109 10.99 3.18 6.76
N CYS A 110 11.77 3.14 7.83
CA CYS A 110 11.67 2.07 8.83
C CYS A 110 10.26 1.99 9.42
N PHE A 111 9.64 3.14 9.73
CA PHE A 111 8.29 3.20 10.25
C PHE A 111 7.25 2.73 9.22
N ALA A 112 7.42 3.07 7.94
CA ALA A 112 6.58 2.54 6.87
C ALA A 112 6.64 1.01 6.79
N ILE A 113 7.82 0.41 6.96
CA ILE A 113 7.98 -1.06 7.00
C ILE A 113 7.23 -1.65 8.20
N ILE A 114 7.38 -1.05 9.39
CA ILE A 114 6.71 -1.51 10.62
C ILE A 114 5.18 -1.44 10.47
N LEU A 115 4.65 -0.31 10.00
CA LEU A 115 3.22 -0.16 9.76
C LEU A 115 2.70 -1.19 8.76
N SER A 116 3.49 -1.48 7.73
CA SER A 116 3.12 -2.48 6.74
C SER A 116 3.11 -3.90 7.31
N ALA A 117 4.07 -4.23 8.18
CA ALA A 117 4.08 -5.51 8.87
C ALA A 117 2.86 -5.66 9.81
N ILE A 118 2.49 -4.60 10.52
CA ILE A 118 1.28 -4.58 11.35
C ILE A 118 0.03 -4.76 10.48
N PHE A 119 -0.07 -4.04 9.36
CA PHE A 119 -1.17 -4.15 8.42
C PHE A 119 -1.33 -5.59 7.90
N GLY A 120 -0.24 -6.20 7.43
CA GLY A 120 -0.26 -7.58 6.95
C GLY A 120 -0.63 -8.59 8.04
N TYR A 121 -0.12 -8.41 9.26
CA TYR A 121 -0.47 -9.27 10.39
C TYR A 121 -1.97 -9.23 10.73
N LEU A 122 -2.59 -8.04 10.71
CA LEU A 122 -4.02 -7.89 11.00
C LEU A 122 -4.93 -8.54 9.95
N HIS A 123 -4.44 -8.74 8.72
CA HIS A 123 -5.23 -9.32 7.62
C HIS A 123 -5.05 -10.84 7.46
N GLY A 124 -4.27 -11.48 8.32
CA GLY A 124 -4.20 -12.95 8.38
C GLY A 124 -2.85 -13.48 8.84
N GLY A 125 -2.28 -12.85 9.86
CA GLY A 125 -1.09 -13.30 10.55
C GLY A 125 0.21 -13.18 9.74
N ILE A 126 1.20 -13.97 10.15
CA ILE A 126 2.59 -13.87 9.65
C ILE A 126 2.68 -14.11 8.15
N LEU A 127 1.88 -15.02 7.59
CA LEU A 127 1.88 -15.30 6.16
C LEU A 127 1.46 -14.08 5.35
N ASN A 128 0.47 -13.33 5.80
CA ASN A 128 -0.01 -12.12 5.12
C ASN A 128 0.96 -10.92 5.27
N ILE A 129 1.94 -10.97 6.17
CA ILE A 129 3.02 -9.97 6.22
C ILE A 129 3.85 -10.02 4.93
N VAL A 130 4.16 -11.23 4.44
CA VAL A 130 5.06 -11.39 3.29
C VAL A 130 4.28 -11.68 2.02
N ALA A 131 3.26 -12.55 2.06
CA ALA A 131 2.66 -13.08 0.83
C ALA A 131 1.78 -12.08 0.05
N THR A 132 1.13 -11.13 0.72
CA THR A 132 0.07 -10.33 0.09
C THR A 132 0.01 -8.92 0.71
N GLN A 133 -0.51 -8.82 1.93
CA GLN A 133 -0.98 -7.56 2.50
C GLN A 133 0.15 -6.70 3.07
N GLY A 134 1.19 -7.29 3.65
CA GLY A 134 2.32 -6.53 4.20
C GLY A 134 3.31 -6.01 3.15
N VAL A 135 3.30 -6.51 1.91
CA VAL A 135 4.03 -5.87 0.80
C VAL A 135 3.16 -4.82 0.14
N GLY A 136 1.88 -5.11 -0.10
CA GLY A 136 0.90 -4.14 -0.59
C GLY A 136 0.80 -2.90 0.31
N GLY A 137 0.73 -3.09 1.63
CA GLY A 137 0.73 -2.01 2.63
C GLY A 137 1.96 -1.09 2.53
N PHE A 138 3.12 -1.64 2.15
CA PHE A 138 4.37 -0.89 2.02
C PHE A 138 4.37 -0.12 0.71
N LEU A 139 3.89 -0.73 -0.37
CA LEU A 139 3.68 -0.05 -1.65
C LEU A 139 2.66 1.10 -1.52
N ILE A 140 1.61 0.94 -0.72
CA ILE A 140 0.69 2.03 -0.40
C ILE A 140 1.40 3.14 0.41
N CYS A 141 2.29 2.80 1.37
CA CYS A 141 3.15 3.79 2.03
C CYS A 141 3.99 4.56 1.00
N ILE A 142 4.58 3.87 0.02
CA ILE A 142 5.37 4.50 -1.05
C ILE A 142 4.51 5.47 -1.86
N VAL A 143 3.27 5.09 -2.20
CA VAL A 143 2.31 5.98 -2.88
C VAL A 143 2.02 7.22 -2.04
N TYR A 144 1.70 7.04 -0.76
CA TYR A 144 1.47 8.14 0.17
C TYR A 144 2.67 9.11 0.21
N LEU A 145 3.87 8.58 0.43
CA LEU A 145 5.09 9.37 0.55
C LEU A 145 5.40 10.13 -0.75
N LYS A 146 5.36 9.44 -1.90
CA LYS A 146 5.71 9.99 -3.21
C LYS A 146 4.70 10.99 -3.76
N CYS A 147 3.43 10.92 -3.34
CA CYS A 147 2.36 11.81 -3.80
C CYS A 147 2.21 13.11 -2.99
N GLY A 148 3.07 13.37 -2.00
CA GLY A 148 2.97 14.57 -1.17
C GLY A 148 3.31 14.34 0.30
N GLY A 149 3.25 13.09 0.75
CA GLY A 149 3.42 12.74 2.15
C GLY A 149 4.77 13.18 2.70
N PHE A 150 5.84 12.96 1.92
CA PHE A 150 7.20 13.38 2.29
C PHE A 150 7.38 14.89 2.36
N GLN A 151 6.56 15.66 1.62
CA GLN A 151 6.57 17.12 1.62
C GLN A 151 5.64 17.69 2.71
N GLY A 152 5.18 16.86 3.65
CA GLY A 152 4.34 17.26 4.77
C GLY A 152 2.86 17.51 4.39
N LYS A 153 2.44 17.17 3.17
CA LYS A 153 1.03 17.24 2.77
C LYS A 153 0.28 16.04 3.35
N THR A 154 -1.01 16.22 3.67
CA THR A 154 -1.85 15.16 4.24
C THR A 154 -2.97 14.75 3.28
N LEU A 155 -3.75 15.71 2.78
CA LEU A 155 -4.96 15.41 2.02
C LEU A 155 -4.70 14.71 0.68
N LYS A 156 -3.86 15.30 -0.17
CA LYS A 156 -3.50 14.71 -1.48
C LYS A 156 -2.92 13.29 -1.36
N PRO A 157 -1.86 13.04 -0.56
CA PRO A 157 -1.29 11.70 -0.47
C PRO A 157 -2.25 10.69 0.15
N LEU A 158 -3.12 11.10 1.09
CA LEU A 158 -4.18 10.24 1.63
C LEU A 158 -5.19 9.82 0.56
N ILE A 159 -5.63 10.76 -0.29
CA ILE A 159 -6.52 10.43 -1.42
C ILE A 159 -5.81 9.49 -2.39
N CYS A 160 -4.54 9.75 -2.73
CA CYS A 160 -3.79 8.91 -3.65
C CYS A 160 -3.60 7.48 -3.12
N SER A 161 -3.28 7.33 -1.83
CA SER A 161 -3.09 6.03 -1.19
C SER A 161 -4.42 5.27 -1.04
N THR A 162 -5.51 5.98 -0.69
CA THR A 162 -6.88 5.43 -0.69
C THR A 162 -7.30 4.93 -2.06
N CYS A 163 -7.05 5.71 -3.13
CA CYS A 163 -7.36 5.27 -4.48
C CYS A 163 -6.57 4.02 -4.87
N MET A 164 -5.27 3.96 -4.55
CA MET A 164 -4.47 2.75 -4.79
C MET A 164 -5.07 1.55 -4.04
N HIS A 165 -5.33 1.69 -2.74
CA HIS A 165 -5.85 0.63 -1.89
C HIS A 165 -7.22 0.13 -2.36
N ALA A 166 -8.16 1.04 -2.64
CA ALA A 166 -9.47 0.68 -3.17
C ALA A 166 -9.36 -0.02 -4.54
N LEU A 167 -8.48 0.44 -5.43
CA LEU A 167 -8.23 -0.22 -6.71
C LEU A 167 -7.64 -1.62 -6.55
N TYR A 168 -6.72 -1.81 -5.59
CA TYR A 168 -6.18 -3.13 -5.24
C TYR A 168 -7.31 -4.08 -4.82
N ASN A 169 -8.12 -3.68 -3.83
CA ASN A 169 -9.22 -4.50 -3.31
C ASN A 169 -10.25 -4.83 -4.40
N LEU A 170 -10.62 -3.84 -5.23
CA LEU A 170 -11.53 -4.04 -6.36
C LEU A 170 -10.95 -5.00 -7.39
N THR A 171 -9.70 -4.79 -7.81
CA THR A 171 -9.05 -5.63 -8.83
C THR A 171 -8.94 -7.07 -8.34
N PHE A 172 -8.54 -7.25 -7.08
CA PHE A 172 -8.46 -8.56 -6.46
C PHE A 172 -9.83 -9.25 -6.37
N ALA A 173 -10.85 -8.55 -5.86
CA ALA A 173 -12.20 -9.08 -5.73
C ALA A 173 -12.84 -9.45 -7.08
N TYR A 174 -12.72 -8.59 -8.10
CA TYR A 174 -13.24 -8.88 -9.43
C TYR A 174 -12.47 -10.01 -10.12
N SER A 175 -11.15 -10.12 -9.92
CA SER A 175 -10.35 -11.23 -10.45
C SER A 175 -10.80 -12.57 -9.87
N LEU A 176 -11.04 -12.63 -8.56
CA LEU A 176 -11.60 -13.83 -7.92
C LEU A 176 -13.00 -14.18 -8.45
N ALA A 177 -13.87 -13.18 -8.58
CA ALA A 177 -15.21 -13.39 -9.11
C ALA A 177 -15.20 -13.91 -10.56
N LEU A 178 -14.31 -13.39 -11.41
CA LEU A 178 -14.14 -13.85 -12.80
C LEU A 178 -13.60 -15.28 -12.88
N LEU A 179 -12.75 -15.69 -11.94
CA LEU A 179 -12.24 -17.05 -11.84
C LEU A 179 -13.26 -18.04 -11.25
N GLY A 180 -14.47 -17.59 -10.92
CA GLY A 180 -15.50 -18.43 -10.30
C GLY A 180 -15.18 -18.82 -8.85
N LEU A 181 -14.12 -18.24 -8.27
CA LEU A 181 -13.77 -18.41 -6.87
C LEU A 181 -14.72 -17.54 -6.05
N LYS A 182 -15.82 -18.14 -5.58
CA LYS A 182 -16.66 -17.51 -4.57
C LYS A 182 -15.79 -17.25 -3.33
N TYR A 183 -15.86 -16.03 -2.79
CA TYR A 183 -15.39 -15.78 -1.43
C TYR A 183 -16.06 -16.81 -0.51
N MET A 184 -15.26 -17.73 0.03
CA MET A 184 -15.67 -18.67 1.08
C MET A 184 -15.61 -17.99 2.43
#